data_AF-A0A443SF55-F1
#
_entry.id   AF-A0A443SF55-F1
#
_cell.length_a   1.000
_cell.length_b   1.000
_cell.length_c   1.000
_cell.angle_alpha   90.00
_cell.angle_beta   90.00
_cell.angle_gamma   90.00
#
_symmetry.space_group_name_H-M   'P 1'
#
loop_
_entity.id
_entity.type
_entity.pdbx_description
1 polymer ?
#
loop_
_entity_poly.entity_id
_entity_poly.type
_entity_poly.pdbx_seq_one_letter_code
_entity_poly.pdbx_strand_id
1 'polypeptide(L)'
;MKRLRGILAVCGTACVYCAMGMYFSSGNTAVYLASYLRKYSGSNVQLSDNMWFLAAVGLSAVILPIGGWLDSIVGVRLVCVLAGLLQRSVE
;
A
#
# COMPACT_ATOMS: atom_id res chain seq x y z
N MET A 1 -30.14 -10.74 8.78
CA MET A 1 -29.24 -10.63 7.61
C MET A 1 -28.74 -9.21 7.31
N LYS A 2 -29.59 -8.15 7.35
CA LYS A 2 -29.15 -6.78 7.04
C LYS A 2 -28.07 -6.23 8.00
N ARG A 3 -28.18 -6.50 9.31
CA ARG A 3 -27.16 -6.12 10.32
C ARG A 3 -25.80 -6.78 10.08
N LEU A 4 -25.79 -8.09 9.79
CA LEU A 4 -24.56 -8.83 9.49
C LEU A 4 -23.84 -8.27 8.26
N ARG A 5 -24.58 -7.94 7.20
CA ARG A 5 -24.02 -7.28 6.01
C ARG A 5 -23.38 -5.93 6.32
N GLY A 6 -24.00 -5.13 7.19
CA GLY A 6 -23.44 -3.85 7.63
C GLY A 6 -22.13 -4.02 8.40
N ILE A 7 -22.09 -4.96 9.35
CA ILE A 7 -20.88 -5.26 10.13
C ILE A 7 -19.76 -5.72 9.20
N LEU A 8 -20.04 -6.65 8.29
CA LEU A 8 -19.05 -7.14 7.32
C LEU A 8 -18.51 -6.03 6.41
N ALA A 9 -19.37 -5.09 5.99
CA ALA A 9 -18.93 -3.95 5.19
C ALA A 9 -17.99 -3.02 5.99
N VAL A 10 -18.31 -2.72 7.25
CA VAL A 10 -17.46 -1.88 8.11
C VAL A 10 -16.12 -2.56 8.39
N CYS A 11 -16.13 -3.86 8.73
CA CYS A 11 -14.90 -4.63 8.94
C CYS A 11 -14.04 -4.69 7.68
N GLY A 12 -14.66 -4.92 6.50
CA GLY A 12 -13.95 -4.94 5.23
C GLY A 12 -13.29 -3.60 4.92
N THR A 13 -14.01 -2.49 5.09
CA THR A 13 -13.46 -1.14 4.91
C THR A 13 -12.31 -0.87 5.89
N ALA A 14 -12.43 -1.28 7.16
CA ALA A 14 -11.36 -1.15 8.13
C ALA A 14 -10.09 -1.91 7.72
N CYS A 15 -10.22 -3.12 7.16
CA CYS A 15 -9.08 -3.88 6.63
C CYS A 15 -8.39 -3.15 5.46
N VAL A 16 -9.16 -2.55 4.55
CA VAL A 16 -8.61 -1.76 3.43
C VAL A 16 -7.83 -0.55 3.93
N TYR A 17 -8.36 0.21 4.89
CA TYR A 17 -7.65 1.34 5.49
C TYR A 17 -6.41 0.92 6.28
N CYS A 18 -6.47 -0.24 6.95
CA CYS A 18 -5.30 -0.79 7.63
C CYS A 18 -4.16 -1.11 6.64
N ALA A 19 -4.49 -1.75 5.51
CA ALA A 19 -3.53 -2.00 4.44
C ALA A 19 -2.98 -0.69 3.84
N MET A 20 -3.84 0.32 3.67
CA MET A 20 -3.43 1.64 3.20
C MET A 20 -2.50 2.35 4.20
N GLY A 21 -2.67 2.14 5.51
CA GLY A 21 -1.77 2.63 6.55
C GLY A 21 -0.33 2.12 6.42
N MET A 22 -0.14 0.89 5.92
CA MET A 22 1.19 0.34 5.66
C MET A 22 1.93 1.11 4.56
N TYR A 23 1.22 1.64 3.56
CA TYR A 23 1.82 2.52 2.55
C TYR A 23 2.41 3.78 3.18
N PHE A 24 1.72 4.40 4.14
CA PHE A 24 2.24 5.59 4.82
C PHE A 24 3.41 5.28 5.76
N SER A 25 3.46 4.08 6.33
CA SER A 25 4.62 3.60 7.11
C SER A 25 5.90 3.54 6.26
N SER A 26 5.76 3.42 4.93
CA SER A 26 6.88 3.38 4.00
C SER A 26 7.72 4.66 4.00
N GLY A 27 7.19 5.79 4.48
CA GLY A 27 7.97 7.02 4.70
C GLY A 27 9.12 6.83 5.71
N ASN A 28 8.91 6.00 6.73
CA ASN A 28 9.96 5.68 7.71
C ASN A 28 10.94 4.62 7.18
N THR A 29 10.53 3.80 6.21
CA THR A 29 11.36 2.75 5.63
C THR A 29 12.63 3.30 4.97
N ALA A 30 12.60 4.51 4.38
CA ALA A 30 13.79 5.14 3.82
C ALA A 30 14.89 5.39 4.89
N VAL A 31 14.49 5.81 6.09
CA VAL A 31 15.39 6.05 7.23
C VAL A 31 15.94 4.73 7.75
N TYR A 32 15.08 3.72 7.91
CA TYR A 32 15.52 2.39 8.35
C TYR A 32 16.45 1.72 7.35
N LEU A 33 16.18 1.85 6.05
CA LEU A 33 17.05 1.34 5.00
C LEU A 33 18.42 2.02 5.02
N ALA A 34 18.49 3.34 5.24
CA ALA A 34 19.76 4.05 5.37
C ALA A 34 20.57 3.55 6.57
N SER A 35 19.91 3.37 7.72
CA SER A 35 20.53 2.82 8.93
C SER A 35 21.05 1.40 8.73
N TYR A 36 20.26 0.56 8.05
CA TYR A 36 20.62 -0.82 7.73
C TYR A 36 21.84 -0.89 6.80
N LEU A 37 21.85 -0.12 5.71
CA LEU A 37 22.96 -0.10 4.74
C LEU A 37 24.26 0.44 5.36
N ARG A 38 24.18 1.40 6.28
CA ARG A 38 25.35 1.85 7.03
C ARG A 38 25.90 0.76 7.94
N LYS A 39 25.02 0.04 8.63
CA LYS A 39 25.41 -0.99 9.60
C LYS A 39 26.00 -2.24 8.94
N TYR A 40 25.43 -2.71 7.82
CA TYR A 40 25.76 -4.02 7.24
C TYR A 40 26.55 -3.96 5.94
N SER A 41 26.50 -2.85 5.19
CA SER A 41 27.21 -2.71 3.91
C SER A 41 28.47 -1.83 4.04
N GLY A 42 28.71 -1.20 5.21
CA GLY A 42 29.83 -0.27 5.40
C GLY A 42 29.71 1.00 4.53
N SER A 43 28.54 1.21 3.93
CA SER A 43 28.26 2.32 3.02
C SER A 43 28.00 3.61 3.79
N ASN A 44 28.49 4.74 3.28
CA ASN A 44 28.18 6.06 3.84
C ASN A 44 26.92 6.66 3.18
N VAL A 45 25.89 5.83 3.02
CA VAL A 45 24.62 6.19 2.37
C VAL A 45 23.93 7.29 3.18
N GLN A 46 23.56 8.38 2.53
CA GLN A 46 22.78 9.45 3.13
C GLN A 46 21.29 9.18 2.99
N LEU A 47 20.48 9.88 3.79
CA LEU A 47 19.02 9.74 3.69
C LEU A 47 18.51 10.20 2.31
N SER A 48 19.17 11.20 1.70
CA SER A 48 18.90 11.69 0.35
C SER A 48 18.93 10.58 -0.69
N ASP A 49 19.84 9.62 -0.52
CA ASP A 49 20.07 8.54 -1.48
C ASP A 49 18.93 7.52 -1.47
N ASN A 50 18.08 7.53 -0.44
CA ASN A 50 16.91 6.65 -0.30
C ASN A 50 15.58 7.36 -0.56
N MET A 51 15.59 8.63 -0.98
CA MET A 51 14.36 9.38 -1.28
C MET A 51 13.55 8.77 -2.43
N TRP A 52 14.20 8.01 -3.31
CA TRP A 52 13.51 7.25 -4.36
C TRP A 52 12.46 6.28 -3.81
N PHE A 53 12.66 5.75 -2.59
CA PHE A 53 11.71 4.84 -1.96
C PHE A 53 10.37 5.54 -1.67
N LEU A 54 10.43 6.78 -1.19
CA LEU A 54 9.25 7.60 -0.97
C LEU A 54 8.58 7.99 -2.30
N ALA A 55 9.37 8.31 -3.33
CA ALA A 55 8.86 8.59 -4.66
C ALA A 55 8.17 7.37 -5.30
N ALA A 56 8.72 6.16 -5.10
CA ALA A 56 8.14 4.90 -5.57
C ALA A 56 6.78 4.61 -4.91
N VAL A 57 6.65 4.91 -3.61
CA VAL A 57 5.35 4.85 -2.94
C VAL A 57 4.39 5.90 -3.50
N GLY A 58 4.88 7.11 -3.80
CA GLY A 58 4.09 8.15 -4.46
C GLY A 58 3.54 7.76 -5.84
N LEU A 59 4.25 6.92 -6.58
CA LEU A 59 3.77 6.37 -7.87
C LEU A 59 2.51 5.51 -7.72
N SER A 60 2.22 4.96 -6.52
CA SER A 60 0.95 4.26 -6.28
C SER A 60 -0.27 5.16 -6.50
N ALA A 61 -0.13 6.48 -6.36
CA ALA A 61 -1.20 7.43 -6.67
C ALA A 61 -1.61 7.41 -8.15
N VAL A 62 -0.71 7.04 -9.06
CA VAL A 62 -1.00 6.90 -10.50
C VAL A 62 -1.91 5.71 -10.78
N ILE A 63 -1.96 4.72 -9.88
CA ILE A 63 -2.80 3.53 -10.00
C ILE A 63 -4.23 3.80 -9.50
N LEU A 64 -4.46 4.82 -8.66
CA LEU A 64 -5.78 5.14 -8.11
C LEU A 64 -6.86 5.43 -9.19
N PRO A 65 -6.58 6.21 -10.26
CA PRO A 65 -7.52 6.39 -11.36
C PRO A 65 -7.88 5.08 -12.08
N ILE A 66 -6.91 4.16 -12.20
CA ILE A 66 -7.14 2.84 -12.80
C ILE A 66 -8.12 2.03 -11.93
N GLY A 67 -7.97 2.10 -10.61
CA GLY A 67 -8.92 1.49 -9.67
C GLY A 67 -10.34 2.03 -9.82
N GLY A 68 -10.50 3.35 -9.97
CA GLY A 68 -11.80 3.98 -10.21
C GLY A 68 -12.42 3.61 -11.57
N TRP A 69 -11.59 3.51 -12.61
CA TRP A 69 -12.05 3.00 -13.91
C TRP A 69 -12.49 1.54 -13.83
N LEU A 70 -11.75 0.69 -13.11
CA LEU A 70 -12.11 -0.72 -12.92
C LEU A 70 -13.43 -0.89 -12.16
N ASP A 71 -13.68 -0.05 -11.15
CA ASP A 71 -14.94 -0.02 -10.39
C ASP A 71 -16.14 0.24 -11.30
N SER A 72 -15.99 1.12 -12.29
CA SER A 72 -17.06 1.42 -13.26
C SER A 72 -17.46 0.24 -14.15
N ILE A 73 -16.61 -0.78 -14.27
CA ILE A 73 -16.83 -1.94 -15.16
C ILE A 73 -17.28 -3.17 -14.36
N VAL A 74 -16.58 -3.51 -13.28
CA VAL A 74 -16.79 -4.78 -12.54
C VAL A 74 -17.39 -4.59 -11.15
N GLY A 75 -17.50 -3.35 -10.68
CA GLY A 75 -18.02 -2.98 -9.37
C GLY A 75 -17.05 -3.22 -8.21
N VAL A 76 -17.23 -2.42 -7.14
CA VAL A 76 -16.28 -2.27 -6.02
C VAL A 76 -15.85 -3.57 -5.36
N ARG A 77 -16.77 -4.54 -5.24
CA ARG A 77 -16.48 -5.81 -4.57
C ARG A 77 -15.46 -6.64 -5.34
N LEU A 78 -15.60 -6.69 -6.66
CA LEU A 78 -14.68 -7.46 -7.50
C LEU A 78 -13.31 -6.79 -7.55
N VAL A 79 -13.29 -5.45 -7.60
CA VAL A 79 -12.05 -4.66 -7.53
C VAL A 79 -11.29 -4.94 -6.24
N CYS A 80 -11.97 -4.97 -5.08
CA CYS A 80 -11.31 -5.30 -3.81
C CYS A 80 -10.73 -6.73 -3.79
N VAL A 81 -11.42 -7.71 -4.39
CA VAL A 81 -10.91 -9.09 -4.47
C VAL A 81 -9.68 -9.15 -5.39
N LEU A 82 -9.72 -8.53 -6.57
CA LEU A 82 -8.59 -8.47 -7.50
C LEU A 82 -7.39 -7.76 -6.89
N ALA A 83 -7.61 -6.62 -6.22
CA ALA A 83 -6.58 -5.89 -5.51
C ALA A 83 -5.94 -6.73 -4.40
N GLY A 84 -6.73 -7.47 -3.63
CA GLY A 84 -6.22 -8.39 -2.60
C GLY A 84 -5.41 -9.55 -3.18
N LEU A 85 -5.82 -10.12 -4.32
CA LEU A 85 -5.05 -11.15 -5.02
C LEU A 85 -3.72 -10.61 -5.55
N LEU A 86 -3.73 -9.39 -6.10
CA LEU A 86 -2.51 -8.71 -6.56
C LEU A 86 -1.55 -8.44 -5.41
N GLN A 87 -2.05 -7.92 -4.27
CA GLN A 87 -1.21 -7.67 -3.10
C GLN A 87 -0.54 -8.96 -2.60
N ARG A 88 -1.29 -10.06 -2.52
CA ARG A 88 -0.74 -11.38 -2.17
C ARG A 88 0.36 -11.86 -3.14
N SER A 89 0.28 -11.51 -4.42
CA SER A 89 1.27 -11.97 -5.41
C SER A 89 2.58 -11.20 -5.39
N VAL A 90 2.62 -10.05 -4.69
CA VAL A 90 3.80 -9.18 -4.59
C VAL A 90 4.57 -9.40 -3.27
N GLU A 91 3.91 -9.92 -2.23
CA GLU A 91 4.50 -10.38 -0.96
C GLU A 91 5.03 -11.83 -1.05
#